data_AF-A0A8T6PI42-F1
#
_entry.id   AF-A0A8T6PI42-F1
#
_cell.length_a   1.000
_cell.length_b   1.000
_cell.length_c   1.000
_cell.angle_alpha   90.00
_cell.angle_beta   90.00
_cell.angle_gamma   90.00
#
_symmetry.space_group_name_H-M   'P 1'
#
loop_
_entity.id
_entity.type
_entity.pdbx_description
1 polymer ?
#
loop_
_entity_poly.entity_id
_entity_poly.type
_entity_poly.pdbx_seq_one_letter_code
_entity_poly.pdbx_strand_id
1 'polypeptide(L)'
;MGLLLISSLIHAQDDDEEAEFVGTRECSGCHADTARAHADTAHALALQEVERDKDPILADFEQGGDLLTLVLPGEDEARPVTAEDVVLAIGSGRRLQAYAIEVDRNEYMVLPAKWSTQDAEWIAFTPADEWPAPAYDFVQNCAGCHTVGLNVRRGRWEDAGVSCESCHGPGSVHAEVAEEAGDSPSDRELEELRTTINSGTDPQICGQCHNRGVEPDDNHPFPVDYLPGDDLLAEDVFSIYLPPDESHWWPTGHAAMPNMQYNEWFISGHATALTSIQDNPDAANESCLQCHSADYQRNQALIAAHEDGDREGDPPEPVSVDTAQYGVTCTTCHNPHADPAETDYMLDQAPYDMCVSCHQAVSDEFVHYPVRELYEGETLVEEVEGIPSAHFEAEDGPDCLTCHMSSVPVGTYETRPTHTFLPVLPGDASGIERLEDSCTSCHVEQADAAAMQAFIDDTQASTQARIEAARAAIEDDAPAWVLTALAVVEGDDSLGVHNYAYIDALLDAIEAELGILPNESEEVSDE
;
A
#
# COMPACT_ATOMS: atom_id res chain seq x y z
N MET A 1 4.84 -27.61 -12.47
CA MET A 1 4.04 -28.00 -13.65
C MET A 1 2.80 -28.76 -13.18
N GLY A 2 1.93 -28.08 -12.46
CA GLY A 2 0.60 -28.55 -12.08
C GLY A 2 -0.40 -27.62 -12.75
N LEU A 3 -1.35 -28.20 -13.49
CA LEU A 3 -2.46 -27.46 -14.08
C LEU A 3 -3.34 -26.94 -12.94
N LEU A 4 -3.35 -25.62 -12.74
CA LEU A 4 -4.42 -24.94 -12.04
C LEU A 4 -5.65 -24.96 -12.96
N LEU A 5 -6.71 -25.62 -12.49
CA LEU A 5 -8.04 -25.51 -13.06
C LEU A 5 -8.55 -24.11 -12.74
N ILE A 6 -8.48 -23.23 -13.73
CA ILE A 6 -9.18 -21.95 -13.74
C ILE A 6 -10.67 -22.29 -13.63
N SER A 7 -11.25 -22.08 -12.45
CA SER A 7 -12.70 -22.06 -12.30
C SER A 7 -13.15 -20.76 -12.95
N SER A 8 -13.55 -20.84 -14.22
CA SER A 8 -14.24 -19.77 -14.91
C SER A 8 -15.50 -19.42 -14.11
N LEU A 9 -15.44 -18.32 -13.34
CA LEU A 9 -16.64 -17.65 -12.91
C LEU A 9 -17.40 -17.24 -14.17
N ILE A 10 -18.63 -17.74 -14.21
CA ILE A 10 -19.56 -17.66 -15.31
C ILE A 10 -19.80 -16.17 -15.59
N HIS A 11 -19.27 -15.69 -16.72
CA HIS A 11 -19.73 -14.44 -17.31
C HIS A 11 -21.18 -14.66 -17.73
N ALA A 12 -22.12 -14.17 -16.93
CA ALA A 12 -23.49 -13.96 -17.38
C ALA A 12 -23.54 -12.61 -18.11
N GLN A 13 -22.97 -12.56 -19.31
CA GLN A 13 -23.12 -11.44 -20.25
C GLN A 13 -23.29 -12.02 -21.66
N ASP A 14 -24.48 -12.56 -21.91
CA ASP A 14 -25.00 -12.80 -23.26
C ASP A 14 -26.04 -11.70 -23.54
N ASP A 15 -25.60 -10.47 -23.80
CA ASP A 15 -26.30 -9.49 -24.65
C ASP A 15 -25.30 -8.41 -25.11
N ASP A 16 -25.27 -8.19 -26.44
CA ASP A 16 -24.29 -7.37 -27.19
C ASP A 16 -24.45 -5.84 -26.96
N GLU A 17 -24.24 -5.34 -25.74
CA GLU A 17 -23.86 -3.94 -25.48
C GLU A 17 -22.70 -3.91 -24.46
N GLU A 18 -21.51 -3.47 -24.91
CA GLU A 18 -20.36 -3.26 -24.03
C GLU A 18 -20.72 -2.22 -22.96
N ALA A 19 -20.45 -2.50 -21.68
CA ALA A 19 -20.73 -1.57 -20.59
C ALA A 19 -19.98 -0.24 -20.80
N GLU A 20 -20.66 0.88 -20.53
CA GLU A 20 -20.16 2.24 -20.74
C GLU A 20 -19.94 2.96 -19.41
N PHE A 21 -18.97 3.88 -19.40
CA PHE A 21 -18.77 4.81 -18.29
C PHE A 21 -19.87 5.86 -18.28
N VAL A 22 -20.53 6.07 -17.14
CA VAL A 22 -21.67 6.99 -16.99
C VAL A 22 -21.34 8.24 -16.16
N GLY A 23 -20.17 8.24 -15.51
CA GLY A 23 -19.65 9.34 -14.72
C GLY A 23 -20.27 9.44 -13.32
N THR A 24 -19.53 10.12 -12.44
CA THR A 24 -19.81 10.28 -11.01
C THR A 24 -21.17 10.93 -10.73
N ARG A 25 -21.66 11.75 -11.66
CA ARG A 25 -22.97 12.41 -11.53
C ARG A 25 -24.09 11.39 -11.44
N GLU A 26 -24.02 10.32 -12.24
CA GLU A 26 -25.01 9.25 -12.21
C GLU A 26 -25.00 8.54 -10.85
N CYS A 27 -23.80 8.18 -10.37
CA CYS A 27 -23.60 7.54 -9.07
C CYS A 27 -24.16 8.39 -7.91
N SER A 28 -23.95 9.71 -7.96
CA SER A 28 -24.39 10.65 -6.91
C SER A 28 -25.91 10.77 -6.77
N GLY A 29 -26.67 10.34 -7.78
CA GLY A 29 -28.14 10.31 -7.72
C GLY A 29 -28.68 9.37 -6.65
N CYS A 30 -28.04 8.21 -6.48
CA CYS A 30 -28.41 7.18 -5.51
C CYS A 30 -27.46 7.14 -4.30
N HIS A 31 -26.15 7.34 -4.50
CA HIS A 31 -25.09 7.23 -3.48
C HIS A 31 -24.58 8.60 -3.03
N ALA A 32 -25.49 9.49 -2.66
CA ALA A 32 -25.16 10.90 -2.42
C ALA A 32 -24.17 11.13 -1.26
N ASP A 33 -24.20 10.31 -0.20
CA ASP A 33 -23.30 10.46 0.95
C ASP A 33 -21.87 10.00 0.61
N THR A 34 -21.74 8.83 0.00
CA THR A 34 -20.46 8.31 -0.51
C THR A 34 -19.85 9.25 -1.55
N ALA A 35 -20.65 9.77 -2.49
CA ALA A 35 -20.18 10.72 -3.48
C ALA A 35 -19.67 12.02 -2.86
N ARG A 36 -20.30 12.51 -1.78
CA ARG A 36 -19.82 13.70 -1.06
C ARG A 36 -18.51 13.44 -0.32
N ALA A 37 -18.42 12.33 0.42
CA ALA A 37 -17.18 11.97 1.11
C ALA A 37 -16.02 11.81 0.12
N HIS A 38 -16.27 11.17 -1.02
CA HIS A 38 -15.28 10.97 -2.06
C HIS A 38 -14.84 12.28 -2.74
N ALA A 39 -15.73 13.25 -2.94
CA ALA A 39 -15.45 14.46 -3.72
C ALA A 39 -14.29 15.32 -3.17
N ASP A 40 -14.05 15.29 -1.86
CA ASP A 40 -12.98 16.05 -1.20
C ASP A 40 -11.67 15.24 -1.07
N THR A 41 -11.64 14.00 -1.57
CA THR A 41 -10.48 13.13 -1.48
C THR A 41 -9.37 13.50 -2.46
N ALA A 42 -8.14 13.09 -2.16
CA ALA A 42 -7.03 13.23 -3.09
C ALA A 42 -7.22 12.45 -4.41
N HIS A 43 -8.07 11.40 -4.43
CA HIS A 43 -8.46 10.68 -5.65
C HIS A 43 -9.33 11.56 -6.55
N ALA A 44 -10.43 12.10 -6.02
CA ALA A 44 -11.29 13.01 -6.77
C ALA A 44 -10.54 14.25 -7.27
N LEU A 45 -9.60 14.74 -6.46
CA LEU A 45 -8.78 15.91 -6.78
C LEU A 45 -7.50 15.58 -7.57
N ALA A 46 -7.32 14.33 -8.01
CA ALA A 46 -6.13 13.93 -8.78
C ALA A 46 -6.02 14.67 -10.12
N LEU A 47 -7.13 15.16 -10.67
CA LEU A 47 -7.16 16.05 -11.83
C LEU A 47 -8.39 16.96 -11.74
N GLN A 48 -8.20 18.23 -12.03
CA GLN A 48 -9.27 19.22 -12.06
C GLN A 48 -9.20 20.04 -13.34
N GLU A 49 -10.33 20.15 -14.04
CA GLU A 49 -10.48 21.04 -15.19
C GLU A 49 -10.67 22.48 -14.72
N VAL A 50 -9.74 23.37 -15.08
CA VAL A 50 -9.65 24.73 -14.56
C VAL A 50 -9.82 25.80 -15.63
N GLU A 51 -10.42 25.47 -16.78
CA GLU A 51 -10.64 26.46 -17.85
C GLU A 51 -11.59 27.58 -17.38
N ARG A 52 -12.67 27.23 -16.67
CA ARG A 52 -13.72 28.17 -16.23
C ARG A 52 -13.55 28.64 -14.80
N ASP A 53 -13.02 27.78 -13.94
CA ASP A 53 -12.83 28.03 -12.52
C ASP A 53 -11.36 27.83 -12.19
N LYS A 54 -10.72 28.87 -11.67
CA LYS A 54 -9.28 28.89 -11.36
C LYS A 54 -9.02 28.59 -9.89
N ASP A 55 -10.07 28.45 -9.06
CA ASP A 55 -9.93 28.16 -7.63
C ASP A 55 -9.06 26.92 -7.32
N PRO A 56 -9.06 25.85 -8.15
CA PRO A 56 -8.17 24.70 -7.93
C PRO A 56 -6.68 24.95 -8.21
N ILE A 57 -6.32 26.08 -8.82
CA ILE A 57 -4.91 26.43 -9.07
C ILE A 57 -4.30 26.98 -7.79
N LEU A 58 -3.45 26.16 -7.16
CA LEU A 58 -2.77 26.54 -5.91
C LEU A 58 -1.51 27.39 -6.13
N ALA A 59 -0.95 27.38 -7.33
CA ALA A 59 0.32 28.01 -7.60
C ALA A 59 0.24 29.53 -7.76
N ASP A 60 1.30 30.19 -7.28
CA ASP A 60 1.53 31.59 -7.59
C ASP A 60 2.32 31.73 -8.90
N PHE A 61 1.60 31.99 -9.99
CA PHE A 61 2.21 32.19 -11.32
C PHE A 61 3.07 33.47 -11.41
N GLU A 62 2.96 34.41 -10.47
CA GLU A 62 3.86 35.58 -10.43
C GLU A 62 5.30 35.18 -10.07
N GLN A 63 5.48 34.02 -9.43
CA GLN A 63 6.79 33.48 -9.03
C GLN A 63 7.46 32.60 -10.09
N GLY A 64 6.80 32.36 -11.23
CA GLY A 64 7.28 31.41 -12.24
C GLY A 64 8.64 31.73 -12.86
N GLY A 65 9.03 33.00 -12.91
CA GLY A 65 10.35 33.45 -13.38
C GLY A 65 10.76 32.84 -14.71
N ASP A 66 12.03 32.43 -14.81
CA ASP A 66 12.58 31.79 -16.02
C ASP A 66 12.01 30.39 -16.27
N LEU A 67 11.58 29.67 -15.23
CA LEU A 67 11.00 28.31 -15.36
C LEU A 67 9.68 28.31 -16.14
N LEU A 68 8.92 29.41 -16.05
CA LEU A 68 7.64 29.59 -16.73
C LEU A 68 7.65 30.74 -17.74
N THR A 69 8.83 31.17 -18.20
CA THR A 69 8.94 32.06 -19.37
C THR A 69 9.20 31.21 -20.60
N LEU A 70 8.14 30.86 -21.32
CA LEU A 70 8.14 29.85 -22.37
C LEU A 70 7.67 30.43 -23.71
N VAL A 71 8.10 29.82 -24.83
CA VAL A 71 7.46 30.01 -26.14
C VAL A 71 6.32 29.01 -26.23
N LEU A 72 5.09 29.43 -25.97
CA LEU A 72 3.95 28.52 -26.01
C LEU A 72 3.69 28.02 -27.44
N PRO A 73 3.19 26.79 -27.62
CA PRO A 73 2.82 26.27 -28.94
C PRO A 73 1.90 27.24 -29.69
N GLY A 74 2.29 27.60 -30.93
CA GLY A 74 1.58 28.57 -31.76
C GLY A 74 2.02 30.03 -31.58
N GLU A 75 2.94 30.32 -30.64
CA GLU A 75 3.53 31.65 -30.44
C GLU A 75 5.00 31.69 -30.92
N ASP A 76 5.50 32.90 -31.23
CA ASP A 76 6.87 33.12 -31.75
C ASP A 76 7.84 33.69 -30.69
N GLU A 77 7.31 34.28 -29.60
CA GLU A 77 8.10 34.98 -28.58
C GLU A 77 7.83 34.37 -27.20
N ALA A 78 8.87 34.30 -26.37
CA ALA A 78 8.73 33.80 -25.01
C ALA A 78 8.01 34.82 -24.13
N ARG A 79 7.09 34.34 -23.30
CA ARG A 79 6.37 35.14 -22.30
C ARG A 79 6.14 34.33 -21.01
N PRO A 80 5.86 35.01 -19.88
CA PRO A 80 5.39 34.33 -18.69
C PRO A 80 4.09 33.57 -18.96
N VAL A 81 4.01 32.33 -18.49
CA VAL A 81 2.77 31.57 -18.36
C VAL A 81 1.97 32.14 -17.19
N THR A 82 0.65 32.21 -17.36
CA THR A 82 -0.30 32.70 -16.36
C THR A 82 -1.37 31.65 -16.07
N ALA A 83 -2.11 31.82 -14.97
CA ALA A 83 -3.23 30.93 -14.63
C ALA A 83 -4.32 30.87 -15.74
N GLU A 84 -4.42 31.89 -16.58
CA GLU A 84 -5.36 31.93 -17.71
C GLU A 84 -4.96 30.96 -18.83
N ASP A 85 -3.67 30.64 -18.97
CA ASP A 85 -3.19 29.68 -19.97
C ASP A 85 -3.50 28.22 -19.58
N VAL A 86 -3.68 27.96 -18.28
CA VAL A 86 -3.85 26.62 -17.72
C VAL A 86 -5.29 26.13 -17.87
N VAL A 87 -5.44 24.88 -18.30
CA VAL A 87 -6.74 24.22 -18.45
C VAL A 87 -6.90 22.99 -17.57
N LEU A 88 -5.79 22.38 -17.12
CA LEU A 88 -5.79 21.26 -16.17
C LEU A 88 -4.87 21.56 -14.98
N ALA A 89 -5.34 21.30 -13.78
CA ALA A 89 -4.53 21.16 -12.58
C ALA A 89 -4.42 19.67 -12.23
N ILE A 90 -3.19 19.17 -12.12
CA ILE A 90 -2.88 17.74 -11.97
C ILE A 90 -2.30 17.50 -10.58
N GLY A 91 -2.94 16.62 -9.83
CA GLY A 91 -2.65 16.32 -8.43
C GLY A 91 -3.43 17.21 -7.47
N SER A 92 -3.77 16.63 -6.31
CA SER A 92 -4.57 17.28 -5.27
C SER A 92 -3.87 18.46 -4.58
N GLY A 93 -2.60 18.71 -4.88
CA GLY A 93 -1.83 19.76 -4.23
C GLY A 93 -1.42 19.43 -2.79
N ARG A 94 -1.56 18.17 -2.34
CA ARG A 94 -1.11 17.76 -0.99
C ARG A 94 0.40 17.98 -0.78
N ARG A 95 1.19 17.87 -1.86
CA ARG A 95 2.63 18.19 -1.85
C ARG A 95 3.03 18.97 -3.10
N LEU A 96 2.68 18.42 -4.26
CA LEU A 96 2.96 19.01 -5.55
C LEU A 96 1.66 19.16 -6.36
N GLN A 97 1.62 20.16 -7.23
CA GLN A 97 0.62 20.28 -8.29
C GLN A 97 1.33 20.57 -9.62
N ALA A 98 1.01 19.80 -10.66
CA ALA A 98 1.44 20.10 -12.02
C ALA A 98 0.28 20.77 -12.78
N TYR A 99 0.58 21.41 -13.90
CA TYR A 99 -0.42 22.11 -14.71
C TYR A 99 -0.22 21.80 -16.18
N ALA A 100 -1.31 21.77 -16.94
CA ALA A 100 -1.26 21.60 -18.39
C ALA A 100 -2.05 22.69 -19.13
N ILE A 101 -1.58 23.00 -20.33
CA ILE A 101 -2.21 23.89 -21.29
C ILE A 101 -2.79 23.06 -22.45
N GLU A 102 -3.86 23.55 -23.09
CA GLU A 102 -4.36 22.96 -24.34
C GLU A 102 -3.59 23.58 -25.53
N VAL A 103 -2.95 22.75 -26.35
CA VAL A 103 -2.09 23.19 -27.46
C VAL A 103 -2.75 23.02 -28.84
N ASP A 104 -3.68 22.07 -28.93
CA ASP A 104 -4.69 21.93 -29.98
C ASP A 104 -5.91 21.26 -29.33
N ARG A 105 -7.02 21.17 -30.06
CA ARG A 105 -8.27 20.58 -29.55
C ARG A 105 -8.02 19.17 -29.00
N ASN A 106 -8.21 19.01 -27.70
CA ASN A 106 -7.99 17.77 -26.94
C ASN A 106 -6.52 17.30 -26.88
N GLU A 107 -5.56 18.16 -27.19
CA GLU A 107 -4.13 17.91 -27.05
C GLU A 107 -3.59 18.78 -25.92
N TYR A 108 -3.05 18.15 -24.88
CA TYR A 108 -2.67 18.84 -23.64
C TYR A 108 -1.18 18.63 -23.34
N MET A 109 -0.50 19.73 -23.02
CA MET A 109 0.93 19.74 -22.71
C MET A 109 1.15 20.14 -21.26
N VAL A 110 1.76 19.25 -20.48
CA VAL A 110 2.16 19.52 -19.09
C VAL A 110 3.30 20.56 -19.11
N LEU A 111 3.23 21.54 -18.22
CA LEU A 111 4.26 22.56 -18.05
C LEU A 111 5.56 21.94 -17.49
N PRO A 112 6.74 22.50 -17.81
CA PRO A 112 8.04 21.99 -17.37
C PRO A 112 8.37 22.35 -15.91
N ALA A 113 7.35 22.63 -15.11
CA ALA A 113 7.47 22.95 -13.69
C ALA A 113 6.26 22.45 -12.91
N LYS A 114 6.50 22.09 -11.65
CA LYS A 114 5.47 21.75 -10.66
C LYS A 114 5.52 22.78 -9.53
N TRP A 115 4.39 23.02 -8.89
CA TRP A 115 4.31 23.85 -7.71
C TRP A 115 4.43 22.99 -6.45
N SER A 116 5.40 23.27 -5.58
CA SER A 116 5.46 22.72 -4.22
C SER A 116 4.54 23.52 -3.32
N THR A 117 3.48 22.89 -2.80
CA THR A 117 2.55 23.53 -1.87
C THR A 117 3.11 23.63 -0.46
N GLN A 118 4.08 22.79 -0.12
CA GLN A 118 4.77 22.82 1.17
C GLN A 118 5.75 24.00 1.25
N ASP A 119 6.55 24.18 0.20
CA ASP A 119 7.59 25.21 0.15
C ASP A 119 7.09 26.53 -0.48
N ALA A 120 5.89 26.50 -1.08
CA ALA A 120 5.29 27.59 -1.84
C ALA A 120 6.24 28.12 -2.93
N GLU A 121 6.82 27.21 -3.73
CA GLU A 121 7.74 27.55 -4.82
C GLU A 121 7.57 26.65 -6.05
N TRP A 122 8.06 27.13 -7.19
CA TRP A 122 8.13 26.36 -8.43
C TRP A 122 9.39 25.50 -8.46
N ILE A 123 9.22 24.21 -8.73
CA ILE A 123 10.29 23.24 -8.95
C ILE A 123 10.29 22.77 -10.41
N ALA A 124 11.47 22.55 -10.97
CA ALA A 124 11.61 22.09 -12.35
C ALA A 124 11.05 20.65 -12.50
N PHE A 125 10.30 20.43 -13.57
CA PHE A 125 9.85 19.11 -14.00
C PHE A 125 10.40 18.84 -15.40
N THR A 126 11.41 17.99 -15.48
CA THR A 126 12.22 17.80 -16.69
C THR A 126 12.23 16.33 -17.16
N PRO A 127 11.09 15.77 -17.57
CA PRO A 127 11.03 14.42 -18.18
C PRO A 127 11.72 14.33 -19.56
N ALA A 128 12.07 15.47 -20.16
CA ALA A 128 12.87 15.55 -21.39
C ALA A 128 13.78 16.81 -21.39
N ASP A 129 14.80 16.81 -22.25
CA ASP A 129 15.82 17.87 -22.35
C ASP A 129 15.26 19.24 -22.79
N GLU A 130 14.17 19.25 -23.57
CA GLU A 130 13.55 20.45 -24.13
C GLU A 130 12.03 20.41 -23.94
N TRP A 131 11.42 21.60 -23.80
CA TRP A 131 9.97 21.78 -23.80
C TRP A 131 9.55 22.63 -25.01
N PRO A 132 8.46 22.27 -25.72
CA PRO A 132 7.64 21.07 -25.55
C PRO A 132 8.30 19.82 -26.15
N ALA A 133 7.96 18.63 -25.63
CA ALA A 133 8.38 17.33 -26.14
C ALA A 133 7.33 16.25 -25.83
N PRO A 134 7.31 15.08 -26.52
CA PRO A 134 6.31 14.04 -26.27
C PRO A 134 6.22 13.54 -24.82
N ALA A 135 7.29 13.65 -24.04
CA ALA A 135 7.29 13.28 -22.62
C ALA A 135 6.43 14.21 -21.72
N TYR A 136 6.02 15.36 -22.24
CA TYR A 136 5.11 16.30 -21.58
C TYR A 136 3.65 16.15 -22.07
N ASP A 137 3.38 15.26 -23.01
CA ASP A 137 2.01 14.99 -23.45
C ASP A 137 1.21 14.34 -22.31
N PHE A 138 0.14 15.01 -21.89
CA PHE A 138 -0.70 14.56 -20.79
C PHE A 138 -1.47 13.28 -21.13
N VAL A 139 -2.01 13.18 -22.36
CA VAL A 139 -2.80 12.00 -22.78
C VAL A 139 -1.90 10.78 -22.85
N GLN A 140 -0.69 10.94 -23.38
CA GLN A 140 0.28 9.85 -23.50
C GLN A 140 0.80 9.37 -22.14
N ASN A 141 1.09 10.28 -21.21
CA ASN A 141 1.93 9.95 -20.04
C ASN A 141 1.22 10.05 -18.69
N CYS A 142 -0.01 10.58 -18.63
CA CYS A 142 -0.67 10.88 -17.36
C CYS A 142 -2.15 10.51 -17.34
N ALA A 143 -2.89 10.72 -18.43
CA ALA A 143 -4.34 10.72 -18.42
C ALA A 143 -4.96 9.40 -17.93
N GLY A 144 -4.35 8.24 -18.21
CA GLY A 144 -4.92 6.96 -17.78
C GLY A 144 -5.04 6.81 -16.26
N CYS A 145 -4.12 7.39 -15.49
CA CYS A 145 -4.18 7.38 -14.03
C CYS A 145 -4.97 8.56 -13.42
N HIS A 146 -5.37 9.52 -14.25
CA HIS A 146 -5.91 10.82 -13.81
C HIS A 146 -7.31 11.11 -14.35
N THR A 147 -7.90 10.20 -15.11
CA THR A 147 -9.22 10.35 -15.74
C THR A 147 -9.96 9.03 -15.73
N VAL A 148 -11.26 9.08 -16.04
CA VAL A 148 -12.13 7.90 -16.16
C VAL A 148 -12.67 7.82 -17.58
N GLY A 149 -12.75 6.61 -18.15
CA GLY A 149 -13.26 6.41 -19.52
C GLY A 149 -12.39 7.05 -20.60
N LEU A 150 -11.06 7.03 -20.43
CA LEU A 150 -10.12 7.64 -21.35
C LEU A 150 -10.15 6.98 -22.74
N ASN A 151 -10.38 7.80 -23.76
CA ASN A 151 -10.11 7.48 -25.14
C ASN A 151 -8.78 8.11 -25.58
N VAL A 152 -7.68 7.35 -25.48
CA VAL A 152 -6.32 7.81 -25.80
C VAL A 152 -6.20 8.37 -27.22
N ARG A 153 -6.95 7.82 -28.20
CA ARG A 153 -6.90 8.26 -29.59
C ARG A 153 -7.59 9.61 -29.84
N ARG A 154 -8.54 9.99 -28.99
CA ARG A 154 -9.34 11.22 -29.14
C ARG A 154 -8.99 12.29 -28.10
N GLY A 155 -8.18 11.96 -27.09
CA GLY A 155 -7.90 12.83 -25.95
C GLY A 155 -9.17 13.24 -25.23
N ARG A 156 -10.07 12.29 -24.96
CA ARG A 156 -11.33 12.54 -24.25
C ARG A 156 -11.50 11.54 -23.12
N TRP A 157 -12.14 11.96 -22.06
CA TRP A 157 -12.51 11.15 -20.90
C TRP A 157 -13.95 11.50 -20.50
N GLU A 158 -14.54 10.66 -19.67
CA GLU A 158 -15.86 10.88 -19.07
C GLU A 158 -15.76 11.82 -17.87
N ASP A 159 -14.93 11.47 -16.88
CA ASP A 159 -14.65 12.29 -15.70
C ASP A 159 -13.17 12.65 -15.58
N ALA A 160 -12.91 13.85 -15.06
CA ALA A 160 -11.59 14.24 -14.58
C ALA A 160 -11.41 13.79 -13.12
N GLY A 161 -10.21 13.31 -12.81
CA GLY A 161 -9.85 12.77 -11.49
C GLY A 161 -9.97 11.26 -11.47
N VAL A 162 -9.59 10.67 -10.34
CA VAL A 162 -9.87 9.26 -10.05
C VAL A 162 -11.25 9.24 -9.40
N SER A 163 -12.24 8.64 -10.08
CA SER A 163 -13.63 8.65 -9.64
C SER A 163 -14.18 7.23 -9.47
N CYS A 164 -15.49 7.11 -9.17
CA CYS A 164 -16.11 5.84 -8.79
C CYS A 164 -15.76 4.70 -9.75
N GLU A 165 -15.88 4.96 -11.05
CA GLU A 165 -15.72 3.94 -12.09
C GLU A 165 -14.24 3.60 -12.38
N SER A 166 -13.27 4.36 -11.85
CA SER A 166 -11.85 3.94 -11.86
C SER A 166 -11.64 2.65 -11.06
N CYS A 167 -12.42 2.46 -9.99
CA CYS A 167 -12.32 1.30 -9.12
C CYS A 167 -13.47 0.30 -9.31
N HIS A 168 -14.65 0.79 -9.66
CA HIS A 168 -15.86 0.00 -9.79
C HIS A 168 -16.12 -0.51 -11.23
N GLY A 169 -15.38 0.00 -12.21
CA GLY A 169 -15.58 -0.28 -13.63
C GLY A 169 -16.76 0.50 -14.23
N PRO A 170 -17.05 0.30 -15.54
CA PRO A 170 -18.12 0.99 -16.24
C PRO A 170 -19.50 0.70 -15.61
N GLY A 171 -20.22 1.75 -15.22
CA GLY A 171 -21.42 1.67 -14.40
C GLY A 171 -22.75 1.59 -15.16
N SER A 172 -22.77 1.61 -16.50
CA SER A 172 -24.03 1.69 -17.26
C SER A 172 -25.01 0.57 -16.95
N VAL A 173 -24.53 -0.68 -16.90
CA VAL A 173 -25.36 -1.85 -16.59
C VAL A 173 -25.88 -1.78 -15.15
N HIS A 174 -25.04 -1.31 -14.21
CA HIS A 174 -25.45 -1.15 -12.83
C HIS A 174 -26.55 -0.09 -12.68
N ALA A 175 -26.41 1.05 -13.35
CA ALA A 175 -27.40 2.13 -13.33
C ALA A 175 -28.74 1.67 -13.93
N GLU A 176 -28.71 0.95 -15.06
CA GLU A 176 -29.92 0.40 -15.70
C GLU A 176 -30.63 -0.60 -14.78
N VAL A 177 -29.91 -1.58 -14.25
CA VAL A 177 -30.48 -2.58 -13.33
C VAL A 177 -31.02 -1.93 -12.06
N ALA A 178 -30.37 -0.89 -11.54
CA ALA A 178 -30.89 -0.12 -10.41
C ALA A 178 -32.19 0.61 -10.74
N GLU A 179 -32.29 1.24 -11.92
CA GLU A 179 -33.50 1.92 -12.38
C GLU A 179 -34.67 0.95 -12.54
N GLU A 180 -34.41 -0.25 -13.09
CA GLU A 180 -35.41 -1.31 -13.27
C GLU A 180 -35.91 -1.85 -11.92
N ALA A 181 -35.02 -2.02 -10.95
CA ALA A 181 -35.35 -2.52 -9.61
C ALA A 181 -36.16 -1.50 -8.79
N GLY A 182 -35.92 -0.20 -9.00
CA GLY A 182 -36.64 0.91 -8.37
C GLY A 182 -36.40 1.05 -6.86
N ASP A 183 -37.26 1.83 -6.18
CA ASP A 183 -37.07 2.26 -4.78
C ASP A 183 -37.23 1.14 -3.72
N SER A 184 -37.65 -0.06 -4.12
CA SER A 184 -37.94 -1.16 -3.17
C SER A 184 -37.65 -2.52 -3.83
N PRO A 185 -36.35 -2.79 -4.12
CA PRO A 185 -35.93 -4.02 -4.74
C PRO A 185 -36.23 -5.21 -3.82
N SER A 186 -36.55 -6.37 -4.40
CA SER A 186 -36.55 -7.64 -3.70
C SER A 186 -35.12 -8.11 -3.40
N ASP A 187 -34.96 -9.04 -2.46
CA ASP A 187 -33.64 -9.59 -2.10
C ASP A 187 -32.89 -10.15 -3.33
N ARG A 188 -33.63 -10.76 -4.27
CA ARG A 188 -33.07 -11.26 -5.54
C ARG A 188 -32.56 -10.13 -6.43
N GLU A 189 -33.28 -9.00 -6.51
CA GLU A 189 -32.88 -7.84 -7.31
C GLU A 189 -31.68 -7.12 -6.68
N LEU A 190 -31.62 -7.06 -5.34
CA LEU A 190 -30.44 -6.57 -4.62
C LEU A 190 -29.21 -7.43 -4.88
N GLU A 191 -29.36 -8.76 -4.92
CA GLU A 191 -28.26 -9.66 -5.23
C GLU A 191 -27.77 -9.49 -6.67
N GLU A 192 -28.70 -9.42 -7.62
CA GLU A 192 -28.40 -9.13 -9.03
C GLU A 192 -27.63 -7.80 -9.16
N LEU A 193 -28.10 -6.72 -8.53
CA LEU A 193 -27.47 -5.40 -8.53
C LEU A 193 -26.02 -5.41 -7.98
N ARG A 194 -25.72 -6.26 -7.00
CA ARG A 194 -24.35 -6.35 -6.42
C ARG A 194 -23.35 -7.00 -7.36
N THR A 195 -23.83 -7.76 -8.34
CA THR A 195 -22.98 -8.46 -9.31
C THR A 195 -22.70 -7.64 -10.57
N THR A 196 -23.43 -6.53 -10.79
CA THR A 196 -23.29 -5.69 -11.99
C THR A 196 -22.21 -4.62 -11.87
N ILE A 197 -21.55 -4.51 -10.71
CA ILE A 197 -20.48 -3.54 -10.45
C ILE A 197 -19.37 -4.21 -9.66
N ASN A 198 -18.11 -3.88 -9.96
CA ASN A 198 -17.00 -4.45 -9.20
C ASN A 198 -17.08 -3.94 -7.76
N SER A 199 -16.98 -4.84 -6.79
CA SER A 199 -16.84 -4.47 -5.38
C SER A 199 -15.78 -5.29 -4.66
N GLY A 200 -14.91 -5.97 -5.41
CA GLY A 200 -13.85 -6.83 -4.90
C GLY A 200 -12.73 -6.06 -4.20
N THR A 201 -11.85 -6.81 -3.56
CA THR A 201 -10.67 -6.31 -2.85
C THR A 201 -9.38 -6.53 -3.63
N ASP A 202 -9.49 -6.69 -4.95
CA ASP A 202 -8.35 -6.98 -5.83
C ASP A 202 -7.34 -5.83 -5.80
N PRO A 203 -6.08 -6.07 -5.39
CA PRO A 203 -5.06 -5.03 -5.32
C PRO A 203 -4.68 -4.46 -6.69
N GLN A 204 -4.98 -5.17 -7.79
CA GLN A 204 -4.75 -4.69 -9.15
C GLN A 204 -5.58 -3.44 -9.48
N ILE A 205 -6.73 -3.27 -8.83
CA ILE A 205 -7.55 -2.06 -8.95
C ILE A 205 -6.76 -0.82 -8.52
N CYS A 206 -5.97 -0.93 -7.45
CA CYS A 206 -5.06 0.13 -7.02
C CYS A 206 -3.79 0.15 -7.89
N GLY A 207 -3.33 -1.05 -8.27
CA GLY A 207 -2.15 -1.28 -9.08
C GLY A 207 -2.18 -0.65 -10.46
N GLN A 208 -3.36 -0.39 -11.05
CA GLN A 208 -3.47 0.28 -12.35
C GLN A 208 -2.87 1.71 -12.35
N CYS A 209 -2.85 2.38 -11.19
CA CYS A 209 -2.32 3.74 -11.02
C CYS A 209 -1.10 3.81 -10.09
N HIS A 210 -1.11 3.05 -9.00
CA HIS A 210 -0.06 3.04 -7.98
C HIS A 210 1.09 2.10 -8.37
N ASN A 211 1.52 2.20 -9.63
CA ASN A 211 2.66 1.48 -10.14
C ASN A 211 3.69 2.35 -10.89
N ARG A 212 4.81 1.72 -11.21
CA ARG A 212 5.58 2.02 -12.42
C ARG A 212 5.60 0.79 -13.32
N GLY A 213 5.27 1.00 -14.57
CA GLY A 213 5.23 -0.04 -15.59
C GLY A 213 5.07 0.55 -16.98
N VAL A 214 4.79 -0.32 -17.93
CA VAL A 214 4.61 0.03 -19.33
C VAL A 214 3.62 -0.93 -19.98
N GLU A 215 2.71 -0.39 -20.78
CA GLU A 215 1.87 -1.20 -21.66
C GLU A 215 2.65 -1.60 -22.94
N PRO A 216 2.35 -2.76 -23.53
CA PRO A 216 3.15 -3.31 -24.63
C PRO A 216 3.00 -2.59 -25.98
N ASP A 217 1.86 -1.99 -26.26
CA ASP A 217 1.52 -1.50 -27.61
C ASP A 217 2.08 -0.11 -27.90
N ASP A 218 1.61 0.91 -27.17
CA ASP A 218 1.98 2.31 -27.41
C ASP A 218 2.93 2.88 -26.32
N ASN A 219 3.45 2.02 -25.44
CA ASN A 219 4.34 2.36 -24.31
C ASN A 219 3.76 3.43 -23.37
N HIS A 220 2.45 3.38 -23.14
CA HIS A 220 1.83 4.16 -22.06
C HIS A 220 2.37 3.69 -20.70
N PRO A 221 2.65 4.60 -19.75
CA PRO A 221 3.07 4.24 -18.39
C PRO A 221 1.90 3.83 -17.49
N PHE A 222 0.75 3.50 -18.09
CA PHE A 222 -0.50 3.07 -17.46
C PHE A 222 -1.18 2.06 -18.39
N PRO A 223 -2.05 1.18 -17.86
CA PRO A 223 -2.75 0.18 -18.68
C PRO A 223 -3.95 0.82 -19.41
N VAL A 224 -3.94 0.90 -20.74
CA VAL A 224 -5.07 1.50 -21.50
C VAL A 224 -6.33 0.65 -21.46
N ASP A 225 -6.18 -0.67 -21.58
CA ASP A 225 -7.30 -1.61 -21.78
C ASP A 225 -7.71 -2.38 -20.50
N TYR A 226 -7.16 -2.03 -19.34
CA TYR A 226 -7.53 -2.65 -18.07
C TYR A 226 -8.86 -2.11 -17.54
N LEU A 227 -9.78 -3.01 -17.17
CA LEU A 227 -10.95 -2.66 -16.37
C LEU A 227 -10.90 -3.38 -15.01
N PRO A 228 -11.46 -2.77 -13.94
CA PRO A 228 -11.57 -3.43 -12.64
C PRO A 228 -12.25 -4.79 -12.74
N GLY A 229 -11.51 -5.85 -12.40
CA GLY A 229 -11.95 -7.25 -12.49
C GLY A 229 -11.16 -8.07 -13.51
N ASP A 230 -10.42 -7.40 -14.39
CA ASP A 230 -9.46 -8.02 -15.29
C ASP A 230 -8.15 -8.40 -14.58
N ASP A 231 -7.30 -9.14 -15.30
CA ASP A 231 -5.91 -9.39 -14.90
C ASP A 231 -5.01 -8.28 -15.45
N LEU A 232 -4.60 -7.36 -14.56
CA LEU A 232 -3.71 -6.24 -14.89
C LEU A 232 -2.36 -6.73 -15.43
N LEU A 233 -1.86 -7.85 -14.93
CA LEU A 233 -0.54 -8.37 -15.26
C LEU A 233 -0.56 -9.45 -16.35
N ALA A 234 -1.68 -9.57 -17.07
CA ALA A 234 -1.74 -10.34 -18.30
C ALA A 234 -0.68 -9.82 -19.31
N GLU A 235 -0.08 -10.75 -20.07
CA GLU A 235 1.11 -10.48 -20.92
C GLU A 235 0.88 -9.35 -21.95
N ASP A 236 -0.36 -9.14 -22.39
CA ASP A 236 -0.79 -8.15 -23.37
C ASP A 236 -1.44 -6.89 -22.76
N VAL A 237 -1.54 -6.80 -21.43
CA VAL A 237 -2.17 -5.65 -20.74
C VAL A 237 -1.09 -4.72 -20.18
N PHE A 238 -0.30 -5.18 -19.21
CA PHE A 238 0.63 -4.29 -18.52
C PHE A 238 1.79 -5.02 -17.85
N SER A 239 2.98 -4.42 -17.87
CA SER A 239 4.18 -4.95 -17.21
C SER A 239 4.73 -3.95 -16.21
N ILE A 240 4.80 -4.35 -14.93
CA ILE A 240 5.41 -3.53 -13.87
C ILE A 240 6.92 -3.73 -13.79
N TYR A 241 7.65 -2.69 -13.38
CA TYR A 241 9.09 -2.77 -13.13
C TYR A 241 9.37 -3.43 -11.77
N LEU A 242 10.17 -4.49 -11.77
CA LEU A 242 10.56 -5.26 -10.57
C LEU A 242 12.07 -5.13 -10.30
N PRO A 243 12.54 -5.34 -9.05
CA PRO A 243 13.96 -5.31 -8.76
C PRO A 243 14.70 -6.44 -9.51
N PRO A 244 15.99 -6.27 -9.86
CA PRO A 244 16.89 -5.18 -9.47
C PRO A 244 17.03 -4.08 -10.55
N ASP A 245 15.94 -3.63 -11.18
CA ASP A 245 16.00 -2.49 -12.12
C ASP A 245 16.46 -1.20 -11.40
N GLU A 246 17.73 -0.85 -11.56
CA GLU A 246 18.38 0.31 -10.93
C GLU A 246 17.76 1.67 -11.31
N SER A 247 16.93 1.73 -12.37
CA SER A 247 16.21 2.95 -12.72
C SER A 247 14.93 3.16 -11.91
N HIS A 248 14.41 2.11 -11.29
CA HIS A 248 13.17 2.10 -10.52
C HIS A 248 13.36 1.70 -9.06
N TRP A 249 14.46 1.06 -8.73
CA TRP A 249 14.72 0.48 -7.42
C TRP A 249 16.09 0.87 -6.88
N TRP A 250 16.13 1.23 -5.60
CA TRP A 250 17.37 1.31 -4.85
C TRP A 250 17.97 -0.09 -4.70
N PRO A 251 19.30 -0.21 -4.56
CA PRO A 251 19.98 -1.48 -4.26
C PRO A 251 19.44 -2.18 -3.00
N THR A 252 18.82 -1.43 -2.10
CA THR A 252 18.18 -1.91 -0.88
C THR A 252 16.84 -2.63 -1.14
N GLY A 253 16.38 -2.73 -2.39
CA GLY A 253 15.09 -3.34 -2.74
C GLY A 253 13.87 -2.44 -2.54
N HIS A 254 14.09 -1.16 -2.23
CA HIS A 254 13.05 -0.15 -2.05
C HIS A 254 12.85 0.66 -3.33
N ALA A 255 11.64 1.14 -3.58
CA ALA A 255 11.37 1.91 -4.78
C ALA A 255 12.12 3.26 -4.79
N ALA A 256 12.66 3.60 -5.95
CA ALA A 256 13.35 4.86 -6.23
C ALA A 256 12.49 5.83 -7.07
N MET A 257 11.31 5.41 -7.55
CA MET A 257 10.42 6.23 -8.36
C MET A 257 9.05 6.45 -7.70
N PRO A 258 8.38 7.60 -7.95
CA PRO A 258 7.07 7.88 -7.36
C PRO A 258 6.02 6.84 -7.80
N ASN A 259 4.99 6.65 -6.97
CA ASN A 259 3.84 5.78 -7.25
C ASN A 259 4.15 4.28 -7.40
N MET A 260 5.18 3.73 -6.76
CA MET A 260 5.51 2.29 -6.83
C MET A 260 4.93 1.45 -5.68
N GLN A 261 3.84 1.85 -5.04
CA GLN A 261 3.29 1.14 -3.87
C GLN A 261 2.85 -0.28 -4.24
N TYR A 262 2.21 -0.45 -5.40
CA TYR A 262 1.83 -1.77 -5.91
C TYR A 262 3.06 -2.62 -6.25
N ASN A 263 4.09 -2.03 -6.86
CA ASN A 263 5.34 -2.74 -7.16
C ASN A 263 6.01 -3.30 -5.88
N GLU A 264 6.08 -2.48 -4.82
CA GLU A 264 6.64 -2.90 -3.52
C GLU A 264 5.74 -3.92 -2.81
N TRP A 265 4.43 -3.68 -2.77
CA TRP A 265 3.47 -4.61 -2.20
C TRP A 265 3.54 -5.97 -2.91
N PHE A 266 3.66 -6.00 -4.24
CA PHE A 266 3.66 -7.22 -5.05
C PHE A 266 4.77 -8.21 -4.66
N ILE A 267 5.90 -7.71 -4.16
CA ILE A 267 7.03 -8.55 -3.71
C ILE A 267 7.04 -8.79 -2.19
N SER A 268 6.02 -8.32 -1.47
CA SER A 268 5.93 -8.40 -0.01
C SER A 268 5.28 -9.68 0.50
N GLY A 269 5.46 -9.95 1.79
CA GLY A 269 4.74 -11.03 2.49
C GLY A 269 3.22 -10.85 2.45
N HIS A 270 2.71 -9.60 2.50
CA HIS A 270 1.28 -9.32 2.45
C HIS A 270 0.61 -9.81 1.14
N ALA A 271 1.28 -9.63 0.00
CA ALA A 271 0.78 -10.12 -1.29
C ALA A 271 0.68 -11.65 -1.36
N THR A 272 1.49 -12.35 -0.56
CA THR A 272 1.53 -13.83 -0.54
C THR A 272 0.91 -14.44 0.71
N ALA A 273 0.28 -13.62 1.57
CA ALA A 273 -0.26 -14.04 2.86
C ALA A 273 -1.25 -15.21 2.71
N LEU A 274 -2.18 -15.13 1.75
CA LEU A 274 -3.14 -16.21 1.49
C LEU A 274 -2.47 -17.47 0.96
N THR A 275 -1.61 -17.34 -0.06
CA THR A 275 -0.91 -18.49 -0.66
C THR A 275 -0.09 -19.25 0.39
N SER A 276 0.54 -18.54 1.33
CA SER A 276 1.34 -19.15 2.39
C SER A 276 0.56 -20.15 3.26
N ILE A 277 -0.74 -19.90 3.48
CA ILE A 277 -1.60 -20.80 4.27
C ILE A 277 -2.30 -21.85 3.38
N GLN A 278 -2.64 -21.51 2.14
CA GLN A 278 -3.22 -22.47 1.19
C GLN A 278 -2.22 -23.59 0.82
N ASP A 279 -0.93 -23.29 0.83
CA ASP A 279 0.14 -24.28 0.63
C ASP A 279 0.34 -25.20 1.86
N ASN A 280 -0.32 -24.93 2.99
CA ASN A 280 -0.31 -25.76 4.20
C ASN A 280 -1.73 -26.10 4.70
N PRO A 281 -2.52 -26.86 3.92
CA PRO A 281 -3.95 -27.09 4.18
C PRO A 281 -4.22 -27.94 5.43
N ASP A 282 -3.23 -28.68 5.92
CA ASP A 282 -3.36 -29.49 7.14
C ASP A 282 -3.34 -28.63 8.42
N ALA A 283 -2.84 -27.38 8.33
CA ALA A 283 -2.76 -26.43 9.44
C ALA A 283 -3.70 -25.22 9.28
N ALA A 284 -4.13 -24.90 8.06
CA ALA A 284 -4.99 -23.76 7.78
C ALA A 284 -6.47 -24.04 8.11
N ASN A 285 -7.14 -23.04 8.69
CA ASN A 285 -8.60 -23.03 8.87
C ASN A 285 -9.14 -21.60 8.72
N GLU A 286 -10.45 -21.42 8.77
CA GLU A 286 -11.09 -20.13 8.53
C GLU A 286 -10.64 -19.02 9.49
N SER A 287 -10.22 -19.35 10.72
CA SER A 287 -9.73 -18.33 11.65
C SER A 287 -8.42 -17.69 11.17
N CYS A 288 -7.63 -18.38 10.34
CA CYS A 288 -6.41 -17.83 9.75
C CYS A 288 -6.73 -16.71 8.76
N LEU A 289 -7.88 -16.75 8.10
CA LEU A 289 -8.24 -15.79 7.05
C LEU A 289 -8.46 -14.38 7.58
N GLN A 290 -8.71 -14.22 8.90
CA GLN A 290 -8.82 -12.91 9.53
C GLN A 290 -7.57 -12.04 9.32
N CYS A 291 -6.38 -12.65 9.19
CA CYS A 291 -5.13 -11.94 8.94
C CYS A 291 -4.54 -12.22 7.55
N HIS A 292 -5.06 -13.24 6.85
CA HIS A 292 -4.48 -13.74 5.60
C HIS A 292 -5.35 -13.47 4.36
N SER A 293 -6.56 -12.92 4.50
CA SER A 293 -7.43 -12.66 3.35
C SER A 293 -8.29 -11.39 3.50
N ALA A 294 -8.10 -10.46 2.56
CA ALA A 294 -8.87 -9.21 2.48
C ALA A 294 -10.34 -9.46 2.12
N ASP A 295 -10.60 -10.41 1.22
CA ASP A 295 -11.97 -10.76 0.82
C ASP A 295 -12.73 -11.46 1.95
N TYR A 296 -12.05 -12.24 2.80
CA TYR A 296 -12.62 -12.77 4.03
C TYR A 296 -12.99 -11.67 5.02
N GLN A 297 -12.06 -10.74 5.32
CA GLN A 297 -12.33 -9.62 6.23
C GLN A 297 -13.53 -8.78 5.76
N ARG A 298 -13.57 -8.45 4.46
CA ARG A 298 -14.70 -7.73 3.86
C ARG A 298 -16.00 -8.53 3.95
N ASN A 299 -15.96 -9.83 3.67
CA ASN A 299 -17.12 -10.72 3.76
C ASN A 299 -17.68 -10.74 5.19
N GLN A 300 -16.82 -10.86 6.22
CA GLN A 300 -17.23 -10.80 7.63
C GLN A 300 -17.89 -9.47 7.98
N ALA A 301 -17.33 -8.34 7.51
CA ALA A 301 -17.93 -7.02 7.72
C ALA A 301 -19.32 -6.90 7.06
N LEU A 302 -19.51 -7.47 5.87
CA LEU A 302 -20.81 -7.48 5.19
C LEU A 302 -21.84 -8.38 5.89
N ILE A 303 -21.42 -9.53 6.42
CA ILE A 303 -22.27 -10.41 7.22
C ILE A 303 -22.70 -9.69 8.50
N ALA A 304 -21.76 -9.08 9.23
CA ALA A 304 -22.05 -8.31 10.43
C ALA A 304 -23.04 -7.17 10.17
N ALA A 305 -22.84 -6.39 9.10
CA ALA A 305 -23.76 -5.32 8.71
C ALA A 305 -25.18 -5.83 8.38
N HIS A 306 -25.30 -7.05 7.84
CA HIS A 306 -26.61 -7.67 7.63
C HIS A 306 -27.25 -8.10 8.96
N GLU A 307 -26.48 -8.71 9.87
CA GLU A 307 -26.96 -9.13 11.19
C GLU A 307 -27.43 -7.95 12.05
N ASP A 308 -26.75 -6.81 11.94
CA ASP A 308 -27.12 -5.56 12.62
C ASP A 308 -28.31 -4.84 11.97
N GLY A 309 -28.70 -5.26 10.76
CA GLY A 309 -29.81 -4.68 9.99
C GLY A 309 -29.43 -3.40 9.24
N ASP A 310 -28.14 -3.11 9.12
CA ASP A 310 -27.59 -1.98 8.37
C ASP A 310 -27.51 -2.27 6.86
N ARG A 311 -27.67 -3.54 6.45
CA ARG A 311 -27.68 -3.97 5.05
C ARG A 311 -28.86 -4.87 4.72
N GLU A 312 -29.71 -4.42 3.79
CA GLU A 312 -30.85 -5.18 3.25
C GLU A 312 -30.42 -6.35 2.34
N GLY A 313 -31.34 -7.24 1.94
CA GLY A 313 -31.07 -8.40 1.10
C GLY A 313 -30.53 -9.61 1.87
N ASP A 314 -30.11 -10.66 1.17
CA ASP A 314 -29.47 -11.82 1.80
C ASP A 314 -27.99 -11.52 2.16
N PRO A 315 -27.44 -12.13 3.22
CA PRO A 315 -26.02 -12.04 3.54
C PRO A 315 -25.18 -12.80 2.51
N PRO A 316 -23.94 -12.37 2.24
CA PRO A 316 -23.07 -13.08 1.32
C PRO A 316 -22.69 -14.46 1.89
N GLU A 317 -22.41 -15.41 1.00
CA GLU A 317 -21.89 -16.72 1.40
C GLU A 317 -20.54 -16.57 2.13
N PRO A 318 -20.29 -17.29 3.23
CA PRO A 318 -19.03 -17.23 3.95
C PRO A 318 -17.84 -17.64 3.09
N VAL A 319 -16.73 -16.90 3.20
CA VAL A 319 -15.45 -17.24 2.57
C VAL A 319 -14.73 -18.31 3.40
N SER A 320 -14.18 -19.33 2.73
CA SER A 320 -13.35 -20.39 3.31
C SER A 320 -11.94 -20.35 2.74
N VAL A 321 -11.02 -21.18 3.26
CA VAL A 321 -9.64 -21.25 2.75
C VAL A 321 -9.60 -21.62 1.26
N ASP A 322 -10.56 -22.44 0.81
CA ASP A 322 -10.68 -22.90 -0.58
C ASP A 322 -11.29 -21.84 -1.51
N THR A 323 -12.08 -20.90 -0.97
CA THR A 323 -12.79 -19.88 -1.77
C THR A 323 -12.20 -18.48 -1.65
N ALA A 324 -11.35 -18.23 -0.66
CA ALA A 324 -10.59 -16.99 -0.52
C ALA A 324 -9.72 -16.76 -1.76
N GLN A 325 -9.70 -15.53 -2.26
CA GLN A 325 -9.02 -15.18 -3.51
C GLN A 325 -7.84 -14.25 -3.31
N TYR A 326 -7.88 -13.39 -2.29
CA TYR A 326 -6.91 -12.32 -2.12
C TYR A 326 -6.23 -12.39 -0.75
N GLY A 327 -4.92 -12.14 -0.73
CA GLY A 327 -4.12 -11.99 0.50
C GLY A 327 -4.47 -10.72 1.27
N VAL A 328 -3.48 -10.15 1.96
CA VAL A 328 -3.59 -8.79 2.50
C VAL A 328 -3.39 -7.82 1.35
N THR A 329 -4.37 -6.95 1.11
CA THR A 329 -4.39 -6.04 -0.05
C THR A 329 -4.39 -4.58 0.38
N CYS A 330 -4.41 -3.65 -0.57
CA CYS A 330 -4.46 -2.23 -0.30
C CYS A 330 -5.68 -1.85 0.57
N THR A 331 -6.83 -2.49 0.33
CA THR A 331 -8.08 -2.19 1.04
C THR A 331 -8.18 -2.83 2.42
N THR A 332 -7.21 -3.67 2.82
CA THR A 332 -7.05 -4.08 4.21
C THR A 332 -6.59 -2.91 5.09
N CYS A 333 -5.83 -1.96 4.53
CA CYS A 333 -5.30 -0.82 5.28
C CYS A 333 -5.93 0.52 4.89
N HIS A 334 -6.35 0.67 3.64
CA HIS A 334 -6.89 1.91 3.10
C HIS A 334 -8.37 1.81 2.77
N ASN A 335 -9.14 2.78 3.21
CA ASN A 335 -10.55 2.91 2.90
C ASN A 335 -10.74 4.00 1.82
N PRO A 336 -10.96 3.65 0.54
CA PRO A 336 -11.05 4.61 -0.55
C PRO A 336 -12.26 5.55 -0.45
N HIS A 337 -13.19 5.28 0.47
CA HIS A 337 -14.38 6.08 0.73
C HIS A 337 -14.34 6.80 2.09
N ALA A 338 -13.22 6.74 2.81
CA ALA A 338 -13.07 7.45 4.09
C ALA A 338 -13.16 8.96 3.90
N ASP A 339 -13.75 9.64 4.89
CA ASP A 339 -13.76 11.09 4.94
C ASP A 339 -12.33 11.60 5.20
N PRO A 340 -11.72 12.36 4.27
CA PRO A 340 -10.37 12.88 4.44
C PRO A 340 -10.23 13.87 5.60
N ALA A 341 -11.34 14.38 6.16
CA ALA A 341 -11.34 15.16 7.38
C ALA A 341 -11.16 14.31 8.65
N GLU A 342 -11.45 13.01 8.58
CA GLU A 342 -11.40 12.09 9.71
C GLU A 342 -10.13 11.24 9.72
N THR A 343 -9.63 10.83 8.55
CA THR A 343 -8.44 9.98 8.45
C THR A 343 -7.41 10.54 7.48
N ASP A 344 -6.13 10.49 7.89
CA ASP A 344 -5.04 10.84 7.00
C ASP A 344 -4.64 9.65 6.13
N TYR A 345 -4.25 9.90 4.87
CA TYR A 345 -3.92 8.87 3.87
C TYR A 345 -5.02 7.80 3.68
N MET A 346 -6.27 8.11 4.04
CA MET A 346 -7.41 7.21 3.98
C MET A 346 -7.19 5.89 4.73
N LEU A 347 -6.45 5.91 5.85
CA LEU A 347 -6.28 4.71 6.66
C LEU A 347 -7.60 4.32 7.32
N ASP A 348 -7.89 3.02 7.38
CA ASP A 348 -9.11 2.49 8.00
C ASP A 348 -9.08 2.60 9.54
N GLN A 349 -7.87 2.58 10.12
CA GLN A 349 -7.63 2.72 11.55
C GLN A 349 -6.27 3.38 11.83
N ALA A 350 -5.98 3.64 13.10
CA ALA A 350 -4.70 4.19 13.50
C ALA A 350 -3.54 3.26 13.06
N PRO A 351 -2.40 3.81 12.60
CA PRO A 351 -1.33 3.01 12.01
C PRO A 351 -0.80 1.88 12.91
N TYR A 352 -0.55 2.16 14.20
CA TYR A 352 -0.09 1.15 15.15
C TYR A 352 -1.09 0.00 15.31
N ASP A 353 -2.36 0.35 15.56
CA ASP A 353 -3.47 -0.60 15.71
C ASP A 353 -3.61 -1.47 14.44
N MET A 354 -3.40 -0.89 13.25
CA MET A 354 -3.41 -1.59 11.96
C MET A 354 -2.43 -2.75 11.96
N CYS A 355 -1.16 -2.47 12.27
CA CYS A 355 -0.10 -3.47 12.25
C CYS A 355 -0.40 -4.59 13.27
N VAL A 356 -0.70 -4.20 14.51
CA VAL A 356 -0.84 -5.16 15.61
C VAL A 356 -2.17 -5.91 15.60
N SER A 357 -3.14 -5.50 14.78
CA SER A 357 -4.38 -6.29 14.57
C SER A 357 -4.08 -7.70 14.05
N CYS A 358 -3.02 -7.84 13.26
CA CYS A 358 -2.56 -9.11 12.69
C CYS A 358 -1.24 -9.59 13.30
N HIS A 359 -0.32 -8.68 13.63
CA HIS A 359 1.00 -8.99 14.19
C HIS A 359 0.96 -9.09 15.72
N GLN A 360 0.14 -10.01 16.21
CA GLN A 360 -0.04 -10.32 17.62
C GLN A 360 -0.20 -11.83 17.81
N ALA A 361 0.05 -12.32 19.03
CA ALA A 361 -0.12 -13.72 19.36
C ALA A 361 -1.57 -14.16 19.12
N VAL A 362 -1.76 -15.25 18.36
CA VAL A 362 -3.09 -15.81 18.05
C VAL A 362 -3.80 -16.31 19.33
N SER A 363 -3.05 -16.87 20.27
CA SER A 363 -3.55 -17.25 21.61
C SER A 363 -2.40 -17.57 22.57
N ASP A 364 -2.68 -17.63 23.88
CA ASP A 364 -1.74 -18.07 24.92
C ASP A 364 -1.20 -19.50 24.69
N GLU A 365 -1.98 -20.37 24.04
CA GLU A 365 -1.61 -21.79 23.79
C GLU A 365 -0.88 -21.99 22.44
N PHE A 366 -1.05 -21.05 21.51
CA PHE A 366 -0.45 -21.08 20.17
C PHE A 366 0.15 -19.71 19.87
N VAL A 367 1.42 -19.56 20.24
CA VAL A 367 2.22 -18.37 19.97
C VAL A 367 2.67 -18.40 18.51
N HIS A 368 2.17 -17.45 17.73
CA HIS A 368 2.51 -17.26 16.33
C HIS A 368 2.53 -15.75 16.05
N TYR A 369 3.67 -15.24 15.60
CA TYR A 369 3.95 -13.81 15.38
C TYR A 369 3.59 -12.88 16.58
N PRO A 370 4.13 -13.10 17.79
CA PRO A 370 3.84 -12.31 19.00
C PRO A 370 4.55 -10.94 19.01
N VAL A 371 4.56 -10.24 17.87
CA VAL A 371 5.33 -9.01 17.67
C VAL A 371 4.82 -7.91 18.61
N ARG A 372 3.50 -7.73 18.72
CA ARG A 372 2.88 -6.78 19.65
C ARG A 372 3.31 -7.06 21.09
N GLU A 373 3.11 -8.29 21.54
CA GLU A 373 3.38 -8.67 22.92
C GLU A 373 4.86 -8.52 23.28
N LEU A 374 5.78 -8.88 22.37
CA LEU A 374 7.21 -8.68 22.58
C LEU A 374 7.60 -7.20 22.56
N TYR A 375 7.03 -6.40 21.65
CA TYR A 375 7.32 -4.98 21.57
C TYR A 375 6.85 -4.21 22.80
N GLU A 376 5.64 -4.50 23.26
CA GLU A 376 5.01 -3.92 24.46
C GLU A 376 5.58 -4.50 25.76
N GLY A 377 6.19 -5.69 25.70
CA GLY A 377 6.70 -6.41 26.87
C GLY A 377 5.61 -7.06 27.71
N GLU A 378 4.55 -7.56 27.08
CA GLU A 378 3.55 -8.39 27.74
C GLU A 378 4.18 -9.74 28.15
N THR A 379 3.83 -10.24 29.34
CA THR A 379 4.33 -11.54 29.81
C THR A 379 3.71 -12.67 28.99
N LEU A 380 4.52 -13.32 28.14
CA LEU A 380 4.10 -14.43 27.26
C LEU A 380 4.29 -15.82 27.88
N VAL A 381 5.18 -15.94 28.87
CA VAL A 381 5.40 -17.17 29.67
C VAL A 381 5.51 -16.79 31.14
N GLU A 382 4.88 -17.56 32.03
CA GLU A 382 4.79 -17.21 33.46
C GLU A 382 6.16 -17.19 34.17
N GLU A 383 7.12 -17.94 33.66
CA GLU A 383 8.47 -18.08 34.20
C GLU A 383 9.33 -16.81 34.02
N VAL A 384 9.01 -15.96 33.04
CA VAL A 384 9.80 -14.78 32.68
C VAL A 384 8.90 -13.56 32.58
N GLU A 385 9.05 -12.64 33.53
CA GLU A 385 8.33 -11.36 33.54
C GLU A 385 8.59 -10.58 32.24
N GLY A 386 7.51 -10.08 31.63
CA GLY A 386 7.57 -9.25 30.44
C GLY A 386 8.38 -7.97 30.67
N ILE A 387 9.22 -7.62 29.69
CA ILE A 387 10.04 -6.42 29.73
C ILE A 387 9.67 -5.58 28.52
N PRO A 388 9.06 -4.40 28.68
CA PRO A 388 8.76 -3.50 27.57
C PRO A 388 10.03 -3.13 26.79
N SER A 389 9.91 -3.00 25.47
CA SER A 389 11.05 -2.56 24.66
C SER A 389 11.39 -1.10 24.98
N ALA A 390 12.68 -0.74 24.86
CA ALA A 390 13.11 0.63 25.08
C ALA A 390 12.44 1.63 24.12
N HIS A 391 12.06 1.18 22.93
CA HIS A 391 11.33 1.98 21.95
C HIS A 391 9.87 2.18 22.34
N PHE A 392 9.19 1.16 22.86
CA PHE A 392 7.82 1.28 23.36
C PHE A 392 7.73 2.14 24.62
N GLU A 393 8.70 2.05 25.54
CA GLU A 393 8.71 2.86 26.77
C GLU A 393 9.06 4.34 26.53
N ALA A 394 9.69 4.66 25.39
CA ALA A 394 10.07 6.02 25.08
C ALA A 394 8.83 6.89 24.85
N GLU A 395 8.79 8.06 25.50
CA GLU A 395 7.77 9.07 25.20
C GLU A 395 7.90 9.49 23.73
N ASP A 396 6.82 9.35 22.96
CA ASP A 396 6.80 9.52 21.50
C ASP A 396 7.86 8.66 20.78
N GLY A 397 8.10 7.44 21.30
CA GLY A 397 9.01 6.46 20.73
C GLY A 397 8.59 6.01 19.32
N PRO A 398 9.52 5.38 18.57
CA PRO A 398 9.21 4.86 17.24
C PRO A 398 8.13 3.78 17.32
N ASP A 399 7.48 3.51 16.20
CA ASP A 399 6.48 2.47 16.05
C ASP A 399 6.82 1.56 14.86
N CYS A 400 5.91 0.64 14.53
CA CYS A 400 6.08 -0.29 13.41
C CYS A 400 6.38 0.46 12.10
N LEU A 401 5.66 1.56 11.81
CA LEU A 401 5.82 2.31 10.56
C LEU A 401 7.15 3.05 10.50
N THR A 402 7.64 3.50 11.65
CA THR A 402 8.92 4.21 11.75
C THR A 402 10.06 3.37 11.18
N CYS A 403 10.07 2.07 11.47
CA CYS A 403 11.09 1.14 11.00
C CYS A 403 10.73 0.48 9.66
N HIS A 404 9.52 -0.06 9.54
CA HIS A 404 9.12 -0.92 8.41
C HIS A 404 8.56 -0.16 7.20
N MET A 405 8.12 1.09 7.40
CA MET A 405 7.60 1.96 6.36
C MET A 405 8.35 3.30 6.34
N SER A 406 9.67 3.24 6.56
CA SER A 406 10.52 4.43 6.55
C SER A 406 10.43 5.18 5.22
N SER A 407 10.61 6.50 5.31
CA SER A 407 10.44 7.38 4.16
C SER A 407 11.64 7.28 3.22
N VAL A 408 11.46 6.68 2.04
CA VAL A 408 12.52 6.56 1.02
C VAL A 408 12.42 7.69 -0.01
N PRO A 409 13.56 8.20 -0.53
CA PRO A 409 13.55 9.16 -1.63
C PRO A 409 12.98 8.52 -2.89
N VAL A 410 12.07 9.23 -3.56
CA VAL A 410 11.47 8.83 -4.82
C VAL A 410 11.55 9.98 -5.84
N GLY A 411 12.03 9.67 -7.04
CA GLY A 411 12.29 10.67 -8.07
C GLY A 411 13.30 11.73 -7.60
N THR A 412 13.09 12.99 -8.01
CA THR A 412 14.08 14.05 -7.78
C THR A 412 13.83 14.85 -6.49
N TYR A 413 12.59 15.03 -6.04
CA TYR A 413 12.27 15.95 -4.95
C TYR A 413 11.33 15.36 -3.90
N GLU A 414 10.88 14.12 -4.09
CA GLU A 414 9.85 13.53 -3.27
C GLU A 414 10.44 12.45 -2.36
N THR A 415 9.73 12.18 -1.27
CA THR A 415 9.96 11.03 -0.40
C THR A 415 8.63 10.36 -0.12
N ARG A 416 8.64 9.06 0.16
CA ARG A 416 7.42 8.30 0.43
C ARG A 416 7.72 7.14 1.39
N PRO A 417 6.83 6.86 2.35
CA PRO A 417 6.85 5.60 3.09
C PRO A 417 6.94 4.39 2.14
N THR A 418 7.90 3.50 2.40
CA THR A 418 8.01 2.24 1.66
C THR A 418 6.84 1.30 1.95
N HIS A 419 6.40 0.56 0.94
CA HIS A 419 5.42 -0.53 1.06
C HIS A 419 6.08 -1.91 0.85
N THR A 420 7.41 -1.99 0.98
CA THR A 420 8.13 -3.27 1.12
C THR A 420 7.86 -3.90 2.48
N PHE A 421 7.48 -3.08 3.48
CA PHE A 421 7.34 -3.42 4.90
C PHE A 421 8.66 -3.92 5.54
N LEU A 422 9.79 -3.67 4.87
CA LEU A 422 11.11 -4.02 5.33
C LEU A 422 11.85 -2.75 5.74
N PRO A 423 12.66 -2.80 6.82
CA PRO A 423 13.52 -1.68 7.16
C PRO A 423 14.62 -1.49 6.12
N VAL A 424 14.92 -0.23 5.81
CA VAL A 424 16.19 0.14 5.17
C VAL A 424 17.29 -0.02 6.22
N LEU A 425 18.17 -1.01 6.05
CA LEU A 425 19.27 -1.28 6.98
C LEU A 425 20.42 -0.27 6.83
N PRO A 426 21.13 0.10 7.92
CA PRO A 426 22.22 1.08 7.87
C PRO A 426 23.36 0.73 6.91
N GLY A 427 23.72 -0.56 6.84
CA GLY A 427 24.76 -1.05 5.93
C GLY A 427 24.38 -0.90 4.46
N ASP A 428 23.10 -1.11 4.14
CA ASP A 428 22.58 -1.11 2.78
C ASP A 428 22.36 0.31 2.23
N ALA A 429 21.99 1.26 3.08
CA ALA A 429 21.90 2.68 2.70
C ALA A 429 23.27 3.37 2.61
N SER A 430 24.31 2.79 3.23
CA SER A 430 25.61 3.42 3.36
C SER A 430 26.25 3.76 2.00
N GLY A 431 26.51 5.05 1.78
CA GLY A 431 27.12 5.54 0.55
C GLY A 431 26.15 5.73 -0.62
N ILE A 432 24.85 5.52 -0.42
CA ILE A 432 23.80 5.87 -1.38
C ILE A 432 23.35 7.31 -1.10
N GLU A 433 23.50 8.19 -2.09
CA GLU A 433 23.14 9.59 -1.93
C GLU A 433 21.63 9.74 -1.70
N ARG A 434 21.24 10.50 -0.66
CA ARG A 434 19.86 10.79 -0.20
C ARG A 434 19.11 9.66 0.51
N LEU A 435 19.52 8.40 0.37
CA LEU A 435 18.83 7.30 1.04
C LEU A 435 19.28 7.23 2.50
N GLU A 436 18.36 7.53 3.42
CA GLU A 436 18.56 7.37 4.86
C GLU A 436 18.09 5.99 5.30
N ASP A 437 18.77 5.42 6.30
CA ASP A 437 18.35 4.16 6.90
C ASP A 437 17.32 4.38 8.03
N SER A 438 16.69 3.29 8.44
CA SER A 438 15.55 3.32 9.37
C SER A 438 15.97 3.50 10.83
N CYS A 439 17.26 3.53 11.13
CA CYS A 439 17.78 3.51 12.50
C CYS A 439 18.57 4.79 12.82
N THR A 440 19.53 5.15 11.98
CA THR A 440 20.54 6.16 12.31
C THR A 440 19.95 7.56 12.34
N SER A 441 18.86 7.83 11.64
CA SER A 441 18.17 9.14 11.66
C SER A 441 17.77 9.57 13.08
N CYS A 442 17.36 8.62 13.93
CA CYS A 442 17.07 8.85 15.35
C CYS A 442 18.29 8.62 16.26
N HIS A 443 19.23 7.77 15.83
CA HIS A 443 20.37 7.34 16.64
C HIS A 443 21.70 8.04 16.34
N VAL A 444 21.69 9.15 15.58
CA VAL A 444 22.90 9.86 15.12
C VAL A 444 23.89 10.22 16.24
N GLU A 445 23.42 10.43 17.47
CA GLU A 445 24.28 10.76 18.61
C GLU A 445 24.86 9.53 19.32
N GLN A 446 24.29 8.34 19.12
CA GLN A 446 24.70 7.11 19.81
C GLN A 446 25.63 6.25 18.95
N ALA A 447 25.34 6.11 17.66
CA ALA A 447 26.09 5.25 16.75
C ALA A 447 26.07 5.82 15.32
N ASP A 448 27.17 5.64 14.60
CA ASP A 448 27.15 5.80 13.14
C ASP A 448 26.52 4.56 12.48
N ALA A 449 26.25 4.64 11.17
CA ALA A 449 25.62 3.55 10.43
C ALA A 449 26.39 2.22 10.52
N ALA A 450 27.72 2.25 10.55
CA ALA A 450 28.51 1.04 10.65
C ALA A 450 28.39 0.39 12.03
N ALA A 451 28.42 1.19 13.10
CA ALA A 451 28.22 0.72 14.46
C ALA A 451 26.78 0.24 14.69
N MET A 452 25.78 0.90 14.10
CA MET A 452 24.38 0.47 14.17
C MET A 452 24.16 -0.85 13.43
N GLN A 453 24.71 -1.01 12.22
CA GLN A 453 24.65 -2.28 11.50
C GLN A 453 25.31 -3.41 12.31
N ALA A 454 26.49 -3.16 12.88
CA ALA A 454 27.17 -4.15 13.70
C ALA A 454 26.34 -4.55 14.94
N PHE A 455 25.65 -3.59 15.57
CA PHE A 455 24.75 -3.89 16.69
C PHE A 455 23.58 -4.80 16.26
N ILE A 456 22.96 -4.52 15.11
CA ILE A 456 21.87 -5.35 14.56
C ILE A 456 22.40 -6.76 14.26
N ASP A 457 23.50 -6.85 13.51
CA ASP A 457 24.11 -8.12 13.12
C ASP A 457 24.51 -8.97 14.33
N ASP A 458 25.17 -8.35 15.33
CA ASP A 458 25.61 -9.03 16.55
C ASP A 458 24.41 -9.51 17.39
N THR A 459 23.35 -8.70 17.48
CA THR A 459 22.10 -9.06 18.20
C THR A 459 21.45 -10.27 17.53
N GLN A 460 21.21 -10.20 16.22
CA GLN A 460 20.55 -11.27 15.48
C GLN A 460 21.38 -12.57 15.46
N ALA A 461 22.70 -12.46 15.28
CA ALA A 461 23.60 -13.61 15.30
C ALA A 461 23.67 -14.26 16.70
N SER A 462 23.71 -13.45 17.76
CA SER A 462 23.66 -13.93 19.14
C SER A 462 22.36 -14.67 19.41
N THR A 463 21.21 -14.04 19.16
CA THR A 463 19.88 -14.66 19.31
C THR A 463 19.77 -15.98 18.56
N GLN A 464 20.15 -16.01 17.28
CA GLN A 464 20.10 -17.21 16.44
C GLN A 464 20.97 -18.34 17.02
N ALA A 465 22.20 -18.04 17.44
CA ALA A 465 23.10 -19.04 18.02
C ALA A 465 22.55 -19.63 19.32
N ARG A 466 21.88 -18.81 20.14
CA ARG A 466 21.24 -19.22 21.40
C ARG A 466 20.02 -20.09 21.16
N ILE A 467 19.18 -19.74 20.18
CA ILE A 467 18.06 -20.58 19.72
C ILE A 467 18.57 -21.96 19.28
N GLU A 468 19.60 -22.00 18.44
CA GLU A 468 20.18 -23.25 17.94
C GLU A 468 20.74 -24.12 19.07
N ALA A 469 21.43 -23.51 20.03
CA ALA A 469 21.96 -24.20 21.20
C ALA A 469 20.83 -24.76 22.08
N ALA A 470 19.80 -23.96 22.35
CA ALA A 470 18.62 -24.38 23.10
C ALA A 470 17.90 -25.54 22.40
N ARG A 471 17.60 -25.41 21.10
CA ARG A 471 16.97 -26.48 20.31
C ARG A 471 17.77 -27.77 20.29
N ALA A 472 19.11 -27.69 20.27
CA ALA A 472 19.99 -28.85 20.33
C ALA A 472 20.04 -29.53 21.71
N ALA A 473 19.72 -28.81 22.79
CA ALA A 473 19.74 -29.31 24.16
C ALA A 473 18.39 -29.84 24.66
N ILE A 474 17.30 -29.64 23.91
CA ILE A 474 15.97 -30.15 24.25
C ILE A 474 15.98 -31.69 24.25
N GLU A 475 15.58 -32.27 25.39
CA GLU A 475 15.27 -33.69 25.54
C GLU A 475 13.75 -33.91 25.71
N ASP A 476 13.29 -35.17 25.70
CA ASP A 476 11.86 -35.54 25.77
C ASP A 476 11.16 -35.06 27.05
N ASP A 477 11.91 -34.69 28.10
CA ASP A 477 11.40 -34.21 29.39
C ASP A 477 11.47 -32.68 29.56
N ALA A 478 11.87 -31.94 28.52
CA ALA A 478 11.88 -30.48 28.55
C ALA A 478 10.49 -29.92 28.92
N PRO A 479 10.41 -28.95 29.84
CA PRO A 479 9.14 -28.34 30.21
C PRO A 479 8.45 -27.68 29.01
N ALA A 480 7.11 -27.72 28.99
CA ALA A 480 6.33 -27.11 27.91
C ALA A 480 6.62 -25.61 27.74
N TRP A 481 6.87 -24.89 28.83
CA TRP A 481 7.17 -23.46 28.79
C TRP A 481 8.44 -23.14 28.00
N VAL A 482 9.44 -24.05 27.98
CA VAL A 482 10.66 -23.87 27.18
C VAL A 482 10.34 -23.87 25.69
N LEU A 483 9.44 -24.76 25.25
CA LEU A 483 9.00 -24.82 23.86
C LEU A 483 8.18 -23.60 23.47
N THR A 484 7.31 -23.13 24.37
CA THR A 484 6.52 -21.91 24.17
C THR A 484 7.42 -20.68 24.10
N ALA A 485 8.39 -20.54 25.02
CA ALA A 485 9.33 -19.42 25.03
C ALA A 485 10.21 -19.42 23.78
N LEU A 486 10.66 -20.58 23.29
CA LEU A 486 11.36 -20.66 22.00
C LEU A 486 10.45 -20.29 20.83
N ALA A 487 9.16 -20.69 20.85
CA ALA A 487 8.21 -20.27 19.84
C ALA A 487 7.95 -18.75 19.86
N VAL A 488 8.01 -18.11 21.04
CA VAL A 488 7.98 -16.64 21.16
C VAL A 488 9.19 -16.02 20.47
N VAL A 489 10.40 -16.47 20.86
CA VAL A 489 11.66 -15.90 20.36
C VAL A 489 11.83 -16.10 18.86
N GLU A 490 11.48 -17.28 18.35
CA GLU A 490 11.54 -17.59 16.92
C GLU A 490 10.40 -16.92 16.13
N GLY A 491 9.19 -16.87 16.71
CA GLY A 491 7.99 -16.36 16.04
C GLY A 491 7.97 -14.86 15.84
N ASP A 492 8.73 -14.09 16.61
CA ASP A 492 8.93 -12.65 16.42
C ASP A 492 9.63 -12.30 15.10
N ASP A 493 10.46 -13.22 14.61
CA ASP A 493 11.26 -13.13 13.38
C ASP A 493 12.24 -11.95 13.28
N SER A 494 12.26 -11.02 14.25
CA SER A 494 13.25 -9.93 14.31
C SER A 494 14.63 -10.37 14.81
N LEU A 495 14.70 -11.57 15.40
CA LEU A 495 15.88 -12.12 16.08
C LEU A 495 16.43 -11.18 17.18
N GLY A 496 15.51 -10.55 17.93
CA GLY A 496 15.83 -9.72 19.07
C GLY A 496 15.86 -8.22 18.79
N VAL A 497 15.69 -7.77 17.55
CA VAL A 497 15.70 -6.33 17.23
C VAL A 497 14.46 -5.62 17.79
N HIS A 498 13.29 -6.25 17.82
CA HIS A 498 12.09 -5.67 18.42
C HIS A 498 12.23 -5.47 19.93
N ASN A 499 12.89 -6.41 20.63
CA ASN A 499 13.10 -6.32 22.08
C ASN A 499 14.24 -7.23 22.57
N TYR A 500 15.49 -6.79 22.41
CA TYR A 500 16.65 -7.61 22.77
C TYR A 500 16.68 -7.92 24.27
N ALA A 501 16.21 -7.01 25.13
CA ALA A 501 16.22 -7.19 26.57
C ALA A 501 15.26 -8.29 27.02
N TYR A 502 14.05 -8.34 26.45
CA TYR A 502 13.10 -9.40 26.79
C TYR A 502 13.50 -10.74 26.19
N ILE A 503 13.97 -10.74 24.93
CA ILE A 503 14.47 -11.94 24.26
C ILE A 503 15.68 -12.54 25.00
N ASP A 504 16.62 -11.71 25.45
CA ASP A 504 17.75 -12.18 26.24
C ASP A 504 17.30 -12.80 27.57
N ALA A 505 16.31 -12.21 28.24
CA ALA A 505 15.75 -12.77 29.49
C ALA A 505 15.05 -14.11 29.27
N LEU A 506 14.31 -14.27 28.16
CA LEU A 506 13.68 -15.52 27.77
C LEU A 506 14.74 -16.61 27.50
N LEU A 507 15.76 -16.28 26.71
CA LEU A 507 16.84 -17.21 26.37
C LEU A 507 17.69 -17.57 27.58
N ASP A 508 17.98 -16.62 28.49
CA ASP A 508 18.71 -16.87 29.74
C ASP A 508 17.95 -17.91 30.60
N ALA A 509 16.63 -17.76 30.71
CA ALA A 509 15.79 -18.71 31.44
C ALA A 509 15.78 -20.09 30.77
N ILE A 510 15.61 -20.15 29.44
CA ILE A 510 15.65 -21.39 28.67
C ILE A 510 16.99 -22.11 28.86
N GLU A 511 18.10 -21.40 28.71
CA GLU A 511 19.44 -21.95 28.83
C GLU A 511 19.74 -22.44 30.25
N ALA A 512 19.22 -21.75 31.28
CA ALA A 512 19.31 -22.19 32.66
C ALA A 512 18.51 -23.49 32.90
N GLU A 513 17.29 -23.60 32.37
CA GLU A 513 16.45 -24.79 32.49
C GLU A 513 17.05 -26.00 31.76
N LEU A 514 17.64 -25.76 30.59
CA LEU A 514 18.30 -26.78 29.78
C LEU A 514 19.75 -27.09 30.25
N GLY A 515 20.26 -26.38 31.26
CA GLY A 515 21.60 -26.59 31.79
C GLY A 515 22.74 -26.25 30.82
N ILE A 516 22.51 -25.32 29.89
CA ILE A 516 23.48 -24.86 28.88
C ILE A 516 24.49 -23.89 29.51
N LEU A 517 24.02 -23.04 30.44
CA LEU A 517 24.91 -22.13 31.17
C LEU A 517 25.79 -22.90 32.15
N PRO A 518 27.10 -22.63 32.22
CA PRO A 518 27.95 -23.22 33.23
C PRO A 518 27.47 -22.74 34.61
N ASN A 519 27.28 -23.69 35.54
CA ASN A 519 27.00 -23.39 36.94
C ASN A 519 28.05 -22.37 37.46
N GLU A 520 27.67 -21.11 37.67
CA GLU A 520 28.53 -20.09 38.30
C GLU A 520 28.90 -20.43 39.76
N SER A 521 28.52 -21.62 40.26
CA SER A 521 28.82 -22.10 41.62
C SER A 521 30.03 -23.03 41.74
N GLU A 522 30.75 -23.34 40.65
CA GLU A 522 31.93 -24.23 40.69
C GLU A 522 33.29 -23.59 40.37
N GLU A 523 33.52 -22.29 40.65
CA GLU A 523 34.90 -21.76 40.69
C GLU A 523 35.14 -20.79 41.86
N VAL A 524 35.26 -21.34 43.07
CA VAL A 524 36.25 -20.86 44.05
C VAL A 524 36.94 -22.09 44.65
N SER A 525 38.03 -22.52 44.02
CA SER A 525 38.92 -23.56 44.53
C SER A 525 39.69 -23.07 45.76
N ASP A 526 39.61 -23.83 46.86
CA ASP A 526 40.72 -23.98 47.80
C ASP A 526 41.96 -24.45 47.01
N GLU A 527 43.01 -23.62 46.94
CA GLU A 527 44.43 -23.96 47.22
C GLU A 527 45.36 -22.75 47.03
#